data_AF-A0A9X3MAF2-F1
#
_entry.id   AF-A0A9X3MAF2-F1
#
_cell.length_a   1.000
_cell.length_b   1.000
_cell.length_c   1.000
_cell.angle_alpha   90.00
_cell.angle_beta   90.00
_cell.angle_gamma   90.00
#
_symmetry.space_group_name_H-M   'P 1'
#
loop_
_entity.id
_entity.type
_entity.pdbx_description
1 polymer ?
#
loop_
_entity_poly.entity_id
_entity_poly.type
_entity_poly.pdbx_seq_one_letter_code
_entity_poly.pdbx_strand_id
1 'polypeptide(L)'
;MTLKRIFPLLTAGLLLAGCGPSAQDGEYPVYGDDYDLSTTDGMAEYLKEYKTLPDDFMEHDVEQLESEYKPESFEINAENLKKAGKATCKNDELFEISKGYLVGDSEKFGEALMSDSGPEEKFGDVLDELGVPDDAPDKDKYMAATMSPLGAIMTCGDEFSDEELDKVSETIHGS
;
A
#
# COMPACT_ATOMS: atom_id res chain seq x y z
N MET A 1 -12.13 -23.12 -10.81
CA MET A 1 -12.57 -23.07 -9.40
C MET A 1 -13.34 -21.79 -9.18
N THR A 2 -14.36 -21.82 -8.33
CA THR A 2 -15.49 -20.89 -8.33
C THR A 2 -15.13 -19.48 -7.88
N LEU A 3 -15.51 -18.49 -8.70
CA LEU A 3 -15.48 -17.01 -8.60
C LEU A 3 -15.89 -16.38 -7.24
N LYS A 4 -16.29 -17.20 -6.25
CA LYS A 4 -16.90 -16.81 -4.97
C LYS A 4 -15.93 -16.72 -3.78
N ARG A 5 -14.65 -17.05 -3.98
CA ARG A 5 -13.64 -17.08 -2.90
C ARG A 5 -12.58 -15.97 -2.96
N ILE A 6 -12.50 -15.20 -4.04
CA ILE A 6 -11.48 -14.16 -4.25
C ILE A 6 -12.04 -12.74 -4.00
N PHE A 7 -13.37 -12.59 -4.01
CA PHE A 7 -14.04 -11.34 -3.64
C PHE A 7 -13.59 -10.75 -2.27
N PRO A 8 -13.23 -11.54 -1.24
CA PRO A 8 -12.72 -11.01 0.03
C PRO A 8 -11.38 -10.27 -0.08
N LEU A 9 -10.48 -10.69 -0.98
CA LEU A 9 -9.13 -10.11 -1.15
C LEU A 9 -9.18 -8.74 -1.83
N LEU A 10 -10.05 -8.60 -2.82
CA LEU A 10 -10.32 -7.30 -3.46
C LEU A 10 -11.09 -6.36 -2.54
N THR A 11 -11.97 -6.90 -1.67
CA THR A 11 -12.56 -6.10 -0.59
C THR A 11 -11.59 -5.81 0.54
N ALA A 12 -10.50 -6.57 0.74
CA ALA A 12 -9.47 -6.24 1.72
C ALA A 12 -8.60 -5.06 1.26
N GLY A 13 -8.29 -5.00 -0.04
CA GLY A 13 -7.73 -3.80 -0.67
C GLY A 13 -8.70 -2.60 -0.70
N LEU A 14 -10.01 -2.86 -0.66
CA LEU A 14 -11.06 -1.85 -0.45
C LEU A 14 -11.39 -1.58 1.04
N LEU A 15 -10.93 -2.42 1.99
CA LEU A 15 -11.28 -2.33 3.42
C LEU A 15 -10.31 -1.44 4.19
N LEU A 16 -9.17 -1.07 3.61
CA LEU A 16 -8.42 0.10 4.11
C LEU A 16 -9.16 1.42 3.82
N ALA A 17 -10.13 1.43 2.88
CA ALA A 17 -10.88 2.64 2.51
C ALA A 17 -12.38 2.61 2.90
N GLY A 18 -12.84 1.62 3.67
CA GLY A 18 -14.18 1.71 4.26
C GLY A 18 -14.82 0.41 4.75
N CYS A 19 -14.82 0.21 6.08
CA CYS A 19 -16.00 -0.22 6.85
C CYS A 19 -15.72 -0.36 8.37
N GLY A 20 -16.43 0.46 9.17
CA GLY A 20 -16.93 0.06 10.50
C GLY A 20 -16.52 0.96 11.68
N PRO A 21 -17.45 1.33 12.59
CA PRO A 21 -17.20 2.28 13.67
C PRO A 21 -16.37 1.64 14.78
N SER A 22 -15.07 1.46 14.54
CA SER A 22 -14.09 1.07 15.56
C SER A 22 -12.82 1.92 15.50
N ALA A 23 -12.74 2.92 14.60
CA ALA A 23 -11.65 3.90 14.56
C ALA A 23 -11.71 4.95 15.70
N GLN A 24 -12.25 4.60 16.88
CA GLN A 24 -12.31 5.51 18.03
C GLN A 24 -11.36 5.17 19.18
N ASP A 25 -10.57 4.09 19.11
CA ASP A 25 -9.70 3.71 20.24
C ASP A 25 -8.31 3.18 19.84
N GLY A 26 -7.78 3.60 18.68
CA GLY A 26 -6.39 3.34 18.28
C GLY A 26 -5.75 4.62 17.78
N GLU A 27 -5.08 5.36 18.66
CA GLU A 27 -4.30 6.56 18.28
C GLU A 27 -3.20 6.14 17.30
N TYR A 28 -3.25 6.64 16.06
CA TYR A 28 -2.04 6.76 15.26
C TYR A 28 -1.00 7.54 16.07
N PRO A 29 0.30 7.25 15.94
CA PRO A 29 1.30 8.01 16.66
C PRO A 29 1.19 9.49 16.26
N VAL A 30 1.17 10.38 17.24
CA VAL A 30 1.30 11.82 17.00
C VAL A 30 2.80 12.10 16.84
N TYR A 31 3.20 12.61 15.67
CA TYR A 31 4.60 12.88 15.38
C TYR A 31 4.91 14.33 15.71
N GLY A 32 5.52 14.55 16.87
CA GLY A 32 5.76 15.89 17.41
C GLY A 32 4.49 16.55 17.94
N ASP A 33 4.53 17.87 18.17
CA ASP A 33 3.34 18.66 18.56
C ASP A 33 2.52 19.10 17.33
N ASP A 34 2.98 18.79 16.12
CA ASP A 34 2.58 19.49 14.89
C ASP A 34 1.83 18.60 13.86
N TYR A 35 1.94 17.27 13.90
CA TYR A 35 1.27 16.39 12.91
C TYR A 35 0.43 15.28 13.58
N ASP A 36 -0.89 15.38 13.41
CA ASP A 36 -1.85 14.32 13.77
C ASP A 36 -2.16 13.46 12.54
N LEU A 37 -1.45 12.34 12.40
CA LEU A 37 -1.64 11.39 11.30
C LEU A 37 -2.94 10.61 11.38
N SER A 38 -3.78 10.79 12.40
CA SER A 38 -5.15 10.24 12.40
C SER A 38 -6.12 11.09 11.58
N THR A 39 -5.71 12.30 11.18
CA THR A 39 -6.51 13.24 10.40
C THR A 39 -5.96 13.39 8.99
N THR A 40 -6.86 13.59 8.01
CA THR A 40 -6.47 13.89 6.63
C THR A 40 -5.56 15.12 6.54
N ASP A 41 -5.85 16.17 7.30
CA ASP A 41 -5.05 17.40 7.25
C ASP A 41 -3.64 17.16 7.83
N GLY A 42 -3.51 16.55 9.00
CA GLY A 42 -2.21 16.28 9.62
C GLY A 42 -1.35 15.31 8.82
N MET A 43 -1.96 14.28 8.21
CA MET A 43 -1.29 13.39 7.27
C MET A 43 -0.81 14.12 6.01
N ALA A 44 -1.64 14.99 5.43
CA ALA A 44 -1.25 15.76 4.26
C ALA A 44 -0.06 16.69 4.56
N GLU A 45 -0.10 17.39 5.70
CA GLU A 45 1.01 18.26 6.14
C GLU A 45 2.30 17.47 6.34
N TYR A 46 2.24 16.31 7.01
CA TYR A 46 3.39 15.43 7.18
C TYR A 46 3.97 14.96 5.85
N LEU A 47 3.11 14.44 4.95
CA LEU A 47 3.52 13.97 3.64
C LEU A 47 4.17 15.08 2.82
N LYS A 48 3.61 16.30 2.85
CA LYS A 48 4.17 17.45 2.13
C LYS A 48 5.54 17.87 2.65
N GLU A 49 5.77 17.77 3.95
CA GLU A 49 7.04 18.14 4.58
C GLU A 49 8.11 17.06 4.43
N TYR A 50 7.78 15.82 4.79
CA TYR A 50 8.75 14.73 4.88
C TYR A 50 8.85 13.89 3.60
N LYS A 51 7.89 14.04 2.68
CA LYS A 51 7.86 13.31 1.39
C LYS A 51 7.96 11.79 1.58
N THR A 52 7.39 11.28 2.66
CA THR A 52 7.40 9.86 3.04
C THR A 52 6.36 9.58 4.13
N LEU A 53 6.09 8.31 4.43
CA LEU A 53 5.34 7.89 5.62
C LEU A 53 6.32 7.46 6.73
N PRO A 54 5.95 7.62 8.01
CA PRO A 54 6.74 7.06 9.10
C PRO A 54 6.86 5.53 9.03
N ASP A 55 7.94 4.98 9.58
CA ASP A 55 8.18 3.52 9.57
C ASP A 55 7.15 2.76 10.43
N ASP A 56 6.67 3.38 11.50
CA ASP A 56 5.68 2.85 12.42
C ASP A 56 4.22 3.06 11.96
N PHE A 57 4.00 3.75 10.84
CA PHE A 57 2.66 4.02 10.30
C PHE A 57 1.80 2.76 10.14
N MET A 58 2.40 1.67 9.66
CA MET A 58 1.70 0.41 9.40
C MET A 58 1.66 -0.53 10.61
N GLU A 59 2.37 -0.25 11.71
CA GLU A 59 2.47 -1.19 12.85
C GLU A 59 1.10 -1.53 13.44
N HIS A 60 0.16 -0.58 13.42
CA HIS A 60 -1.20 -0.78 13.89
C HIS A 60 -2.01 -1.73 12.97
N ASP A 61 -1.84 -1.61 11.65
CA ASP A 61 -2.66 -2.33 10.68
C ASP A 61 -2.04 -3.68 10.27
N VAL A 62 -0.73 -3.87 10.51
CA VAL A 62 -0.01 -5.11 10.23
C VAL A 62 -0.61 -6.30 10.97
N GLU A 63 -0.98 -6.17 12.25
CA GLU A 63 -1.59 -7.29 12.98
C GLU A 63 -2.90 -7.74 12.34
N GLN A 64 -3.74 -6.80 11.91
CA GLN A 64 -4.99 -7.10 11.23
C GLN A 64 -4.74 -7.75 9.85
N LEU A 65 -3.84 -7.17 9.06
CA LEU A 65 -3.47 -7.69 7.74
C LEU A 65 -2.87 -9.10 7.83
N GLU A 66 -2.02 -9.37 8.81
CA GLU A 66 -1.48 -10.70 9.04
C GLU A 66 -2.57 -11.69 9.50
N SER A 67 -3.53 -11.26 10.32
CA SER A 67 -4.60 -12.16 10.77
C SER A 67 -5.45 -12.71 9.61
N GLU A 68 -5.60 -11.95 8.52
CA GLU A 68 -6.42 -12.31 7.37
C GLU A 68 -5.59 -12.84 6.18
N TYR A 69 -4.39 -12.28 5.98
CA TYR A 69 -3.62 -12.43 4.75
C TYR A 69 -2.12 -12.64 4.95
N LYS A 70 -1.68 -13.13 6.12
CA LYS A 70 -0.25 -13.35 6.39
C LYS A 70 0.46 -14.08 5.24
N PRO A 71 1.43 -13.43 4.58
CA PRO A 71 2.26 -14.07 3.57
C PRO A 71 3.16 -15.13 4.22
N GLU A 72 3.46 -16.19 3.48
CA GLU A 72 4.35 -17.26 3.93
C GLU A 72 5.82 -16.99 3.59
N SER A 73 6.06 -16.18 2.55
CA SER A 73 7.38 -15.96 1.94
C SER A 73 8.11 -14.72 2.48
N PHE A 74 7.40 -13.80 3.14
CA PHE A 74 7.97 -12.55 3.68
C PHE A 74 7.12 -12.03 4.85
N GLU A 75 7.58 -10.97 5.51
CA GLU A 75 6.85 -10.29 6.59
C GLU A 75 6.34 -8.93 6.13
N ILE A 76 5.14 -8.53 6.57
CA ILE A 76 4.60 -7.19 6.30
C ILE A 76 5.21 -6.23 7.32
N ASN A 77 6.18 -5.42 6.88
CA ASN A 77 6.84 -4.42 7.73
C ASN A 77 7.39 -3.26 6.88
N ALA A 78 7.82 -2.19 7.53
CA ALA A 78 8.38 -1.00 6.88
C ALA A 78 9.59 -1.29 5.99
N GLU A 79 10.46 -2.23 6.39
CA GLU A 79 11.63 -2.60 5.60
C GLU A 79 11.21 -3.19 4.24
N ASN A 80 10.26 -4.13 4.26
CA ASN A 80 9.76 -4.78 3.06
C ASN A 80 8.87 -3.84 2.23
N LEU A 81 8.11 -2.92 2.85
CA LEU A 81 7.42 -1.85 2.13
C LEU A 81 8.41 -0.96 1.36
N LYS A 82 9.53 -0.58 1.98
CA LYS A 82 10.60 0.18 1.32
C LYS A 82 11.30 -0.62 0.23
N LYS A 83 11.44 -1.95 0.37
CA LYS A 83 11.95 -2.82 -0.71
C LYS A 83 11.00 -2.82 -1.91
N ALA A 84 9.72 -3.10 -1.69
CA ALA A 84 8.70 -3.01 -2.72
C ALA A 84 8.72 -1.62 -3.39
N GLY A 85 8.75 -0.56 -2.58
CA GLY A 85 8.89 0.81 -3.04
C GLY A 85 10.10 1.06 -3.92
N LYS A 86 11.29 0.57 -3.54
CA LYS A 86 12.50 0.70 -4.38
C LYS A 86 12.35 0.02 -5.74
N ALA A 87 11.69 -1.13 -5.82
CA ALA A 87 11.41 -1.78 -7.08
C ALA A 87 10.40 -0.96 -7.90
N THR A 88 9.31 -0.52 -7.27
CA THR A 88 8.30 0.35 -7.87
C THR A 88 8.88 1.64 -8.44
N CYS A 89 9.65 2.40 -7.65
CA CYS A 89 10.22 3.68 -8.05
C CYS A 89 11.27 3.57 -9.17
N LYS A 90 11.81 2.37 -9.45
CA LYS A 90 12.75 2.15 -10.58
C LYS A 90 12.05 1.85 -11.90
N ASN A 91 10.75 1.59 -11.87
CA ASN A 91 9.96 1.18 -13.01
C ASN A 91 8.87 2.23 -13.25
N ASP A 92 9.08 3.14 -14.21
CA ASP A 92 8.19 4.28 -14.47
C ASP A 92 6.73 3.87 -14.67
N GLU A 93 6.47 2.74 -15.36
CA GLU A 93 5.11 2.25 -15.57
C GLU A 93 4.46 1.82 -14.25
N LEU A 94 5.19 1.04 -13.45
CA LEU A 94 4.72 0.56 -12.15
C LEU A 94 4.55 1.70 -11.15
N PHE A 95 5.45 2.69 -11.19
CA PHE A 95 5.35 3.91 -10.41
C PHE A 95 4.09 4.69 -10.76
N GLU A 96 3.82 4.94 -12.04
CA GLU A 96 2.60 5.64 -12.48
C GLU A 96 1.32 4.88 -12.14
N ILE A 97 1.33 3.54 -12.22
CA ILE A 97 0.21 2.69 -11.78
C ILE A 97 -0.02 2.83 -10.27
N SER A 98 1.04 2.78 -9.48
CA SER A 98 1.00 2.89 -8.01
C SER A 98 0.59 4.28 -7.55
N LYS A 99 1.12 5.31 -8.20
CA LYS A 99 0.79 6.72 -7.98
C LYS A 99 -0.67 6.98 -8.35
N GLY A 100 -1.12 6.48 -9.49
CA GLY A 100 -2.52 6.54 -9.94
C GLY A 100 -3.48 5.98 -8.89
N TYR A 101 -3.17 4.80 -8.35
CA TYR A 101 -3.95 4.18 -7.27
C TYR A 101 -4.10 5.10 -6.04
N LEU A 102 -3.00 5.71 -5.59
CA LEU A 102 -2.98 6.58 -4.41
C LEU A 102 -3.69 7.91 -4.60
N VAL A 103 -3.93 8.34 -5.83
CA VAL A 103 -4.71 9.55 -6.13
C VAL A 103 -6.13 9.25 -6.58
N GLY A 104 -6.58 7.99 -6.41
CA GLY A 104 -7.96 7.54 -6.63
C GLY A 104 -8.23 6.82 -7.96
N ASP A 105 -7.24 6.58 -8.81
CA ASP A 105 -7.37 5.77 -10.05
C ASP A 105 -7.04 4.30 -9.77
N SER A 106 -8.01 3.57 -9.20
CA SER A 106 -7.83 2.15 -8.85
C SER A 106 -7.93 1.18 -10.02
N GLU A 107 -8.41 1.63 -11.18
CA GLU A 107 -8.71 0.75 -12.33
C GLU A 107 -7.44 0.11 -12.88
N LYS A 108 -6.43 0.93 -13.20
CA LYS A 108 -5.16 0.44 -13.75
C LYS A 108 -4.40 -0.48 -12.79
N PHE A 109 -4.46 -0.18 -11.50
CA PHE A 109 -3.84 -1.03 -10.49
C PHE A 109 -4.55 -2.37 -10.40
N GLY A 110 -5.88 -2.38 -10.44
CA GLY A 110 -6.68 -3.61 -10.50
C GLY A 110 -6.41 -4.43 -11.77
N GLU A 111 -6.31 -3.78 -12.93
CA GLU A 111 -5.94 -4.44 -14.19
C GLU A 111 -4.54 -5.02 -14.17
N ALA A 112 -3.57 -4.29 -13.59
CA ALA A 112 -2.19 -4.76 -13.44
C ALA A 112 -2.09 -5.97 -12.50
N LEU A 113 -2.86 -5.98 -11.41
CA LEU A 113 -2.93 -7.12 -10.49
C LEU A 113 -3.58 -8.34 -11.13
N MET A 114 -4.64 -8.12 -11.91
CA MET A 114 -5.52 -9.17 -12.43
C MET A 114 -5.23 -9.50 -13.91
N SER A 115 -4.00 -9.27 -14.36
CA SER A 115 -3.60 -9.65 -15.72
C SER A 115 -3.77 -11.15 -15.94
N ASP A 116 -3.86 -11.58 -17.20
CA ASP A 116 -4.02 -13.00 -17.56
C ASP A 116 -2.87 -13.89 -17.05
N SER A 117 -1.71 -13.28 -16.79
CA SER A 117 -0.49 -13.93 -16.30
C SER A 117 -0.28 -13.77 -14.80
N GLY A 118 -1.14 -13.02 -14.10
CA GLY A 118 -1.04 -12.73 -12.67
C GLY A 118 -0.13 -11.53 -12.35
N PRO A 119 0.04 -11.22 -11.04
CA PRO A 119 0.83 -10.07 -10.60
C PRO A 119 2.29 -10.13 -11.08
N GLU A 120 2.83 -11.30 -11.44
CA GLU A 120 4.21 -11.42 -11.93
C GLU A 120 4.51 -10.58 -13.18
N GLU A 121 3.53 -10.35 -14.07
CA GLU A 121 3.78 -9.59 -15.31
C GLU A 121 4.08 -8.11 -15.06
N LYS A 122 3.42 -7.51 -14.07
CA LYS A 122 3.57 -6.08 -13.77
C LYS A 122 4.37 -5.81 -12.50
N PHE A 123 4.39 -6.75 -11.58
CA PHE A 123 5.02 -6.61 -10.26
C PHE A 123 6.21 -7.57 -10.07
N GLY A 124 6.70 -8.23 -11.11
CA GLY A 124 7.85 -9.16 -11.02
C GLY A 124 9.06 -8.56 -10.29
N ASP A 125 9.42 -7.31 -10.60
CA ASP A 125 10.53 -6.60 -9.92
C ASP A 125 10.30 -6.45 -8.40
N VAL A 126 9.03 -6.27 -7.98
CA VAL A 126 8.64 -6.19 -6.56
C VAL A 126 8.72 -7.56 -5.89
N LEU A 127 8.28 -8.62 -6.58
CA LEU A 127 8.38 -10.00 -6.09
C LEU A 127 9.85 -10.39 -5.88
N ASP A 128 10.71 -10.07 -6.85
CA ASP A 128 12.15 -10.34 -6.80
C ASP A 128 12.82 -9.61 -5.64
N GLU A 129 12.54 -8.32 -5.46
CA GLU A 129 13.14 -7.51 -4.39
C GLU A 129 12.65 -7.94 -2.99
N LEU A 130 11.42 -8.48 -2.89
CA LEU A 130 10.88 -9.07 -1.67
C LEU A 130 11.33 -10.52 -1.45
N GLY A 131 11.97 -11.16 -2.43
CA GLY A 131 12.39 -12.55 -2.37
C GLY A 131 11.24 -13.55 -2.40
N VAL A 132 10.13 -13.20 -3.03
CA VAL A 132 8.97 -14.10 -3.22
C VAL A 132 9.32 -15.14 -4.29
N PRO A 133 9.36 -16.44 -3.98
CA PRO A 133 9.73 -17.45 -4.97
C PRO A 133 8.64 -17.65 -6.03
N ASP A 134 9.03 -18.11 -7.23
CA ASP A 134 8.12 -18.38 -8.34
C ASP A 134 6.98 -19.36 -7.99
N ASP A 135 7.25 -20.31 -7.08
CA ASP A 135 6.28 -21.30 -6.60
C ASP A 135 5.54 -20.87 -5.32
N ALA A 136 5.70 -19.61 -4.88
CA ALA A 136 4.96 -19.05 -3.76
C ALA A 136 3.44 -19.12 -4.03
N PRO A 137 2.64 -19.25 -2.96
CA PRO A 137 1.18 -19.13 -3.06
C PRO A 137 0.78 -17.80 -3.71
N ASP A 138 -0.26 -17.82 -4.56
CA ASP A 138 -0.77 -16.60 -5.22
C ASP A 138 -1.01 -15.45 -4.22
N LYS A 139 -1.51 -15.76 -3.02
CA LYS A 139 -1.75 -14.76 -1.96
C LYS A 139 -0.50 -13.95 -1.61
N ASP A 140 0.69 -14.57 -1.63
CA ASP A 140 1.95 -13.92 -1.30
C ASP A 140 2.32 -12.96 -2.43
N LYS A 141 2.11 -13.38 -3.68
CA LYS A 141 2.38 -12.56 -4.87
C LYS A 141 1.45 -11.35 -4.94
N TYR A 142 0.16 -11.54 -4.67
CA TYR A 142 -0.80 -10.44 -4.58
C TYR A 142 -0.48 -9.50 -3.42
N MET A 143 -0.14 -10.03 -2.23
CA MET A 143 0.23 -9.21 -1.08
C MET A 143 1.48 -8.36 -1.39
N ALA A 144 2.50 -8.97 -1.98
CA ALA A 144 3.72 -8.28 -2.40
C ALA A 144 3.42 -7.17 -3.42
N ALA A 145 2.59 -7.44 -4.43
CA ALA A 145 2.17 -6.43 -5.40
C ALA A 145 1.43 -5.26 -4.73
N THR A 146 0.56 -5.53 -3.75
CA THR A 146 -0.18 -4.49 -3.01
C THR A 146 0.68 -3.61 -2.12
N MET A 147 1.93 -3.98 -1.85
CA MET A 147 2.89 -3.14 -1.12
C MET A 147 3.46 -2.01 -1.98
N SER A 148 3.30 -2.07 -3.32
CA SER A 148 3.88 -1.11 -4.25
C SER A 148 3.45 0.34 -4.01
N PRO A 149 2.15 0.67 -3.82
CA PRO A 149 1.72 2.05 -3.64
C PRO A 149 2.26 2.69 -2.35
N LEU A 150 2.04 2.04 -1.20
CA LEU A 150 2.58 2.55 0.07
C LEU A 150 4.10 2.56 0.08
N GLY A 151 4.75 1.53 -0.49
CA GLY A 151 6.19 1.48 -0.67
C GLY A 151 6.73 2.65 -1.50
N ALA A 152 6.03 3.05 -2.56
CA ALA A 152 6.40 4.17 -3.40
C ALA A 152 6.40 5.49 -2.61
N ILE A 153 5.37 5.76 -1.80
CA ILE A 153 5.35 6.93 -0.92
C ILE A 153 6.52 6.87 0.07
N MET A 154 6.76 5.71 0.68
CA MET A 154 7.83 5.54 1.67
C MET A 154 9.25 5.74 1.09
N THR A 155 9.41 5.58 -0.23
CA THR A 155 10.73 5.48 -0.87
C THR A 155 11.04 6.65 -1.80
N CYS A 156 10.07 7.10 -2.59
CA CYS A 156 10.19 8.18 -3.58
C CYS A 156 9.02 9.16 -3.50
N GLY A 157 8.56 9.48 -2.30
CA GLY A 157 7.47 10.44 -2.10
C GLY A 157 7.81 11.86 -2.58
N ASP A 158 9.07 12.18 -2.88
CA ASP A 158 9.50 13.44 -3.50
C ASP A 158 9.08 13.58 -4.97
N GLU A 159 8.74 12.46 -5.64
CA GLU A 159 8.20 12.43 -7.01
C GLU A 159 6.68 12.72 -7.05
N PHE A 160 6.05 12.94 -5.89
CA PHE A 160 4.67 13.37 -5.76
C PHE A 160 4.61 14.89 -5.54
N SER A 161 3.77 15.56 -6.32
CA SER A 161 3.44 16.96 -6.08
C SER A 161 2.61 17.14 -4.82
N ASP A 162 2.60 18.35 -4.25
CA ASP A 162 1.82 18.64 -3.04
C ASP A 162 0.32 18.34 -3.23
N GLU A 163 -0.25 18.61 -4.41
CA GLU A 163 -1.65 18.27 -4.73
C GLU A 163 -1.88 16.75 -4.76
N GLU A 164 -0.90 15.98 -5.21
CA GLU A 164 -0.98 14.52 -5.21
C GLU A 164 -0.85 13.97 -3.79
N LEU A 165 -0.01 14.57 -2.94
CA LEU A 165 0.12 14.19 -1.53
C LEU A 165 -1.13 14.54 -0.70
N ASP A 166 -1.84 15.62 -1.04
CA ASP A 166 -3.16 15.90 -0.48
C ASP A 166 -4.15 14.76 -0.81
N LYS A 167 -4.18 14.30 -2.06
CA LYS A 167 -5.03 13.16 -2.49
C LYS A 167 -4.59 11.83 -1.90
N VAL A 168 -3.29 11.62 -1.69
CA VAL A 168 -2.76 10.45 -0.99
C VAL A 168 -3.29 10.42 0.43
N SER A 169 -3.25 11.55 1.14
CA SER A 169 -3.83 11.66 2.47
C SER A 169 -5.34 11.38 2.45
N GLU A 170 -6.07 11.95 1.49
CA GLU A 170 -7.49 11.65 1.29
C GLU A 170 -7.74 10.17 0.98
N THR A 171 -6.83 9.47 0.30
CA THR A 171 -6.99 8.05 -0.03
C THR A 171 -6.67 7.15 1.16
N ILE A 172 -5.70 7.53 1.99
CA ILE A 172 -5.35 6.83 3.24
C ILE A 172 -6.46 6.99 4.27
N HIS A 173 -7.01 8.20 4.42
CA HIS A 173 -8.03 8.53 5.42
C HIS A 173 -9.47 8.42 4.92
N GLY A 174 -9.65 8.43 3.60
CA GLY A 174 -10.97 8.53 3.00
C GLY A 174 -11.56 7.17 2.66
N SER A 175 -12.85 6.96 2.87
CA SER A 175 -13.90 7.74 3.56
C SER A 175 -15.19 6.91 3.43
#